data_AF-A0A7C4QME7-F1
#
_entry.id   AF-A0A7C4QME7-F1
#
_cell.length_a   1.000
_cell.length_b   1.000
_cell.length_c   1.000
_cell.angle_alpha   90.00
_cell.angle_beta   90.00
_cell.angle_gamma   90.00
#
_symmetry.space_group_name_H-M   'P 1'
#
loop_
_entity.id
_entity.type
_entity.pdbx_description
1 polymer ?
#
loop_
_entity_poly.entity_id
_entity_poly.type
_entity_poly.pdbx_seq_one_letter_code
_entity_poly.pdbx_strand_id
1 'polypeptide(L)'
;MKKITGLLLVVLTTKVVLCADVSSGLTPQLAGERLVVRFMATTNNDPAVLVNFKGPFRLADFPSGSVLNGVRLRQVGTNELLLGAGDREVMLEAQGFPGWTALLGSNDQLRCAVDLRKVLIDLETPSNNAAAVRLDFHDGGWASMGPGSTARYDYFKDKSYYLSGRGKVYGEEADGLKRNLSEFFVPLTGGPLKKVGSGKYTRWQRLTPLTEVACGGKLGETLEIYVGPQKIMLERHLPQTVELPNGTVVELAQNPQNLFLEWKIKKGFCRFWVSGFDCWHAYGLTDQEAAMAWNTVQGAVDLANYTSTNVFKPNLEALVRIANRFSVSVSPGVTFQYANVFNCITYTGNSIGGDASIYDPNSGTVTKVLQSVTTFKGGMPMASVNAPLNSVKLEWGDQKTLNVSGSPGDFKVPKDSKKIFEGGNSSQMQVGFNPGGQIDFESISSDFKINLAPLKDWQVNLKEGDKVTFQYEWQTGVFYGIADPGNTSPVTFQTPEGFTPQVYPGGVITIIGGTEGSILSKTFGTVVFYEGGGTGGAFGETVSGGTFPPFGTPIPWGGPGPVYDPTFVPPRVEQPPVTVSGK
;
A
#
# COMPACT_ATOMS: atom_id res chain seq x y z
N MET A 1 81.54 -4.32 9.42
CA MET A 1 81.95 -2.90 9.34
C MET A 1 82.14 -2.50 7.87
N LYS A 2 81.20 -1.72 7.31
CA LYS A 2 81.42 -0.61 6.37
C LYS A 2 80.08 0.09 6.18
N LYS A 3 79.99 1.30 6.74
CA LYS A 3 78.96 2.31 6.49
C LYS A 3 79.08 2.81 5.04
N ILE A 4 78.00 3.35 4.48
CA ILE A 4 77.82 4.79 4.20
C ILE A 4 76.48 5.06 3.46
N THR A 5 75.69 5.95 4.10
CA THR A 5 74.73 6.98 3.63
C THR A 5 73.70 6.74 2.53
N GLY A 6 72.42 6.83 2.92
CA GLY A 6 71.60 8.05 2.79
C GLY A 6 71.16 8.50 1.38
N LEU A 7 69.85 8.44 1.13
CA LEU A 7 69.16 9.40 0.26
C LEU A 7 67.73 9.67 0.78
N LEU A 8 67.47 10.96 1.02
CA LEU A 8 66.16 11.56 1.24
C LEU A 8 65.51 11.82 -0.12
N LEU A 9 64.25 11.43 -0.33
CA LEU A 9 63.41 12.05 -1.37
C LEU A 9 61.94 12.07 -0.93
N VAL A 10 61.40 13.29 -0.87
CA VAL A 10 59.99 13.61 -0.75
C VAL A 10 59.36 13.56 -2.15
N VAL A 11 58.29 12.77 -2.35
CA VAL A 11 57.40 12.89 -3.52
C VAL A 11 55.95 12.66 -3.10
N LEU A 12 55.13 13.69 -3.36
CA LEU A 12 53.67 13.72 -3.36
C LEU A 12 53.09 12.88 -4.52
N THR A 13 51.82 12.48 -4.39
CA THR A 13 50.86 12.02 -5.43
C THR A 13 50.72 10.50 -5.72
N THR A 14 49.48 10.00 -5.52
CA THR A 14 48.73 8.93 -6.25
C THR A 14 49.46 7.68 -6.81
N LYS A 15 49.18 6.48 -6.26
CA LYS A 15 48.45 5.33 -6.90
C LYS A 15 48.62 3.99 -6.16
N VAL A 16 47.47 3.34 -5.96
CA VAL A 16 47.10 1.91 -6.15
C VAL A 16 48.16 0.81 -5.97
N VAL A 17 47.85 -0.17 -5.11
CA VAL A 17 48.31 -1.56 -5.24
C VAL A 17 47.11 -2.52 -5.11
N LEU A 18 46.83 -3.21 -6.23
CA LEU A 18 45.97 -4.39 -6.38
C LEU A 18 46.67 -5.65 -5.85
N CYS A 19 45.90 -6.55 -5.24
CA CYS A 19 46.03 -8.03 -5.28
C CYS A 19 44.67 -8.57 -4.78
N ALA A 20 44.01 -9.54 -5.42
CA ALA A 20 44.57 -10.84 -5.73
C ALA A 20 44.04 -11.47 -7.03
N ASP A 21 44.95 -12.20 -7.66
CA ASP A 21 44.74 -13.27 -8.62
C ASP A 21 44.28 -14.54 -7.86
N VAL A 22 43.24 -15.22 -8.37
CA VAL A 22 43.00 -16.65 -8.09
C VAL A 22 42.54 -17.29 -9.40
N SER A 23 43.51 -17.65 -10.22
CA SER A 23 43.36 -18.64 -11.27
C SER A 23 43.02 -20.02 -10.69
N SER A 24 42.18 -20.76 -11.42
CA SER A 24 41.92 -22.21 -11.36
C SER A 24 41.24 -22.79 -10.10
N GLY A 25 39.94 -23.09 -10.28
CA GLY A 25 39.41 -24.43 -10.02
C GLY A 25 39.48 -24.97 -8.61
N LEU A 26 38.70 -24.41 -7.68
CA LEU A 26 38.23 -25.15 -6.50
C LEU A 26 36.78 -24.72 -6.19
N THR A 27 35.89 -25.70 -6.14
CA THR A 27 34.55 -25.64 -5.57
C THR A 27 34.58 -24.94 -4.19
N PRO A 28 33.70 -23.96 -3.91
CA PRO A 28 33.69 -23.31 -2.61
C PRO A 28 33.12 -24.28 -1.56
N GLN A 29 33.99 -24.89 -0.76
CA GLN A 29 33.60 -25.38 0.55
C GLN A 29 33.42 -24.19 1.49
N LEU A 30 32.17 -23.97 1.90
CA LEU A 30 31.76 -23.02 2.94
C LEU A 30 32.44 -23.37 4.28
N ALA A 31 33.57 -22.74 4.56
CA ALA A 31 34.22 -22.82 5.87
C ALA A 31 34.63 -21.41 6.34
N GLY A 32 33.76 -20.78 7.12
CA GLY A 32 34.07 -19.60 7.94
C GLY A 32 33.14 -18.41 7.73
N GLU A 33 32.13 -18.28 8.58
CA GLU A 33 31.31 -17.08 8.77
C GLU A 33 32.19 -15.93 9.25
N ARG A 34 32.60 -15.01 8.38
CA ARG A 34 33.35 -13.81 8.77
C ARG A 34 32.84 -12.58 8.02
N LEU A 35 32.36 -11.60 8.79
CA LEU A 35 31.94 -10.29 8.29
C LEU A 35 33.13 -9.33 8.33
N VAL A 36 33.43 -8.64 7.22
CA VAL A 36 34.39 -7.52 7.22
C VAL A 36 33.60 -6.23 7.10
N VAL A 37 33.62 -5.38 8.12
CA VAL A 37 32.96 -4.07 8.05
C VAL A 37 33.98 -3.04 7.58
N ARG A 38 33.64 -2.30 6.53
CA ARG A 38 34.43 -1.16 6.08
C ARG A 38 33.80 0.10 6.62
N PHE A 39 34.64 0.95 7.20
CA PHE A 39 34.22 2.23 7.75
C PHE A 39 34.89 3.33 6.94
N MET A 40 34.09 4.30 6.54
CA MET A 40 34.58 5.57 6.01
C MET A 40 34.09 6.67 6.95
N ALA A 41 35.01 7.31 7.66
CA ALA A 41 34.70 8.48 8.46
C ALA A 41 34.89 9.74 7.60
N THR A 42 33.83 10.51 7.40
CA THR A 42 33.86 11.81 6.71
C THR A 42 34.05 12.92 7.75
N THR A 43 34.84 13.93 7.42
CA THR A 43 34.82 15.21 8.15
C THR A 43 34.62 16.32 7.13
N ASN A 44 34.06 17.45 7.54
CA ASN A 44 33.71 18.55 6.65
C ASN A 44 34.91 19.19 5.92
N ASN A 45 36.17 18.83 6.25
CA ASN A 45 37.38 19.42 5.67
C ASN A 45 38.53 18.44 5.39
N ASP A 46 38.36 17.11 5.56
CA ASP A 46 39.42 16.11 5.33
C ASP A 46 38.87 14.91 4.53
N PRO A 47 39.65 14.33 3.59
CA PRO A 47 39.19 13.21 2.78
C PRO A 47 38.84 12.03 3.69
N ALA A 48 37.74 11.35 3.37
CA ALA A 48 37.22 10.24 4.15
C ALA A 48 38.35 9.26 4.54
N VAL A 49 38.55 9.03 5.83
CA VAL A 49 39.52 8.02 6.29
C VAL A 49 38.89 6.67 6.01
N LEU A 50 39.31 6.06 4.90
CA LEU A 50 38.89 4.74 4.49
C LEU A 50 39.63 3.72 5.35
N VAL A 51 38.96 3.27 6.42
CA VAL A 51 39.50 2.22 7.28
C VAL A 51 39.22 0.90 6.58
N ASN A 52 40.13 0.54 5.68
CA ASN A 52 40.08 -0.72 4.98
C ASN A 52 40.65 -1.82 5.89
N PHE A 53 39.76 -2.52 6.58
CA PHE A 53 40.11 -3.68 7.36
C PHE A 53 40.50 -4.84 6.42
N LYS A 54 41.81 -4.97 6.13
CA LYS A 54 42.35 -6.09 5.37
C LYS A 54 42.45 -7.33 6.27
N GLY A 55 41.35 -8.06 6.39
CA GLY A 55 41.33 -9.35 7.04
C GLY A 55 39.96 -9.68 7.62
N PRO A 56 39.57 -10.96 7.66
CA PRO A 56 38.30 -11.34 8.23
C PRO A 56 38.44 -11.51 9.75
N PHE A 57 37.88 -10.57 10.52
CA PHE A 57 37.87 -10.55 11.99
C PHE A 57 36.73 -11.40 12.55
N ARG A 58 36.90 -11.96 13.74
CA ARG A 58 35.78 -12.52 14.52
C ARG A 58 35.24 -11.43 15.42
N LEU A 59 33.91 -11.37 15.58
CA LEU A 59 33.26 -10.44 16.52
C LEU A 59 33.86 -10.53 17.95
N ALA A 60 34.26 -11.74 18.35
CA ALA A 60 34.90 -12.02 19.63
C ALA A 60 36.27 -11.33 19.82
N ASP A 61 36.87 -10.78 18.77
CA ASP A 61 38.19 -10.17 18.81
C ASP A 61 38.16 -8.73 19.36
N PHE A 62 36.97 -8.14 19.56
CA PHE A 62 36.81 -6.79 20.11
C PHE A 62 36.24 -6.82 21.52
N PRO A 63 36.95 -6.31 22.53
CA PRO A 63 36.36 -6.03 23.83
C PRO A 63 35.11 -5.16 23.66
N SER A 64 34.03 -5.50 24.36
CA SER A 64 32.79 -4.71 24.36
C SER A 64 33.11 -3.24 24.69
N GLY A 65 32.70 -2.31 23.83
CA GLY A 65 32.97 -0.88 23.99
C GLY A 65 34.25 -0.38 23.32
N SER A 66 34.89 -1.18 22.46
CA SER A 66 36.02 -0.74 21.64
C SER A 66 35.65 0.47 20.77
N VAL A 67 36.50 1.48 20.77
CA VAL A 67 36.38 2.67 19.91
C VAL A 67 37.45 2.60 18.83
N LEU A 68 37.05 2.54 17.57
CA LEU A 68 37.94 2.49 16.42
C LEU A 68 37.65 3.68 15.51
N ASN A 69 38.57 4.64 15.43
CA ASN A 69 38.46 5.82 14.58
C ASN A 69 37.12 6.58 14.74
N GLY A 70 36.65 6.72 15.99
CA GLY A 70 35.39 7.39 16.30
C GLY A 70 34.15 6.51 16.17
N VAL A 71 34.29 5.24 15.78
CA VAL A 71 33.19 4.26 15.77
C VAL A 71 33.23 3.43 17.04
N ARG A 72 32.12 3.40 17.78
CA ARG A 72 31.92 2.53 18.94
C ARG A 72 31.35 1.20 18.46
N LEU A 73 32.00 0.10 18.80
CA LEU A 73 31.55 -1.25 18.47
C LEU A 73 31.18 -2.00 19.74
N ARG A 74 29.98 -2.57 19.75
CA ARG A 74 29.52 -3.44 20.83
C ARG A 74 28.78 -4.64 20.27
N GLN A 75 29.27 -5.84 20.59
CA GLN A 75 28.51 -7.06 20.34
C GLN A 75 27.33 -7.13 21.31
N VAL A 76 26.11 -7.29 20.78
CA VAL A 76 24.87 -7.37 21.57
C VAL A 76 24.18 -8.73 21.48
N GLY A 77 24.63 -9.57 20.55
CA GLY A 77 24.15 -10.94 20.37
C GLY A 77 25.14 -11.77 19.53
N THR A 78 24.79 -13.04 19.26
CA THR A 78 25.67 -13.97 18.53
C THR A 78 26.06 -13.44 17.15
N ASN A 79 25.10 -12.88 16.41
CA ASN A 79 25.29 -12.33 15.06
C ASN A 79 24.89 -10.85 14.99
N GLU A 80 24.91 -10.16 16.14
CA GLU A 80 24.37 -8.81 16.26
C GLU A 80 25.42 -7.83 16.77
N LEU A 81 25.51 -6.71 16.05
CA LEU A 81 26.42 -5.61 16.31
C LEU A 81 25.64 -4.34 16.56
N LEU A 82 25.97 -3.63 17.63
CA LEU A 82 25.61 -2.24 17.82
C LEU A 82 26.80 -1.37 17.41
N LEU A 83 26.57 -0.54 16.40
CA LEU A 83 27.53 0.38 15.83
C LEU A 83 27.11 1.80 16.25
N GLY A 84 28.00 2.55 16.88
CA GLY A 84 27.76 3.93 17.26
C GLY A 84 28.73 4.86 16.55
N ALA A 85 28.20 5.91 15.92
CA ALA A 85 28.99 7.05 15.53
C ALA A 85 29.34 7.85 16.79
N GLY A 86 30.62 8.16 16.99
CA GLY A 86 31.09 8.97 18.11
C GLY A 86 30.76 10.44 17.89
N ASP A 87 31.78 11.29 17.90
CA ASP A 87 31.63 12.73 17.66
C ASP A 87 31.53 13.11 16.17
N ARG A 88 31.64 12.15 15.26
CA ARG A 88 31.68 12.35 13.80
C ARG A 88 30.66 11.49 13.08
N GLU A 89 30.33 11.87 11.85
CA GLU A 89 29.53 11.05 10.93
C GLU A 89 30.33 9.81 10.47
N VAL A 90 29.62 8.70 10.31
CA VAL A 90 30.22 7.42 9.92
C VAL A 90 29.41 6.80 8.79
N MET A 91 30.09 6.48 7.69
CA MET A 91 29.54 5.63 6.65
C MET A 91 29.97 4.18 6.87
N LEU A 92 28.99 3.28 6.86
CA LEU A 92 29.10 1.85 7.08
C LEU A 92 28.85 1.10 5.78
N GLU A 93 29.73 0.15 5.48
CA GLU A 93 29.56 -0.83 4.42
C GLU A 93 29.93 -2.22 4.95
N ALA A 94 29.15 -3.24 4.62
CA ALA A 94 29.43 -4.63 4.97
C ALA A 94 30.03 -5.38 3.77
N GLN A 95 31.28 -5.78 3.87
CA GLN A 95 31.91 -6.63 2.86
C GLN A 95 31.24 -8.01 2.83
N GLY A 96 30.98 -8.51 1.63
CA GLY A 96 30.18 -9.73 1.41
C GLY A 96 28.68 -9.44 1.29
N PHE A 97 28.28 -8.19 1.54
CA PHE A 97 26.94 -7.67 1.36
C PHE A 97 26.96 -6.44 0.45
N PRO A 98 27.13 -6.66 -0.87
CA PRO A 98 27.09 -5.56 -1.80
C PRO A 98 25.69 -4.94 -1.82
N GLY A 99 25.61 -3.69 -2.26
CA GLY A 99 24.33 -3.13 -2.64
C GLY A 99 23.73 -2.12 -1.68
N TRP A 100 24.34 -1.88 -0.52
CA TRP A 100 23.88 -0.92 0.47
C TRP A 100 25.05 -0.23 1.20
N THR A 101 24.81 0.98 1.68
CA THR A 101 25.64 1.70 2.66
C THR A 101 24.74 2.38 3.68
N ALA A 102 25.18 2.52 4.93
CA ALA A 102 24.48 3.31 5.94
C ALA A 102 25.30 4.52 6.41
N LEU A 103 24.66 5.69 6.45
CA LEU A 103 25.23 6.93 6.97
C LEU A 103 24.63 7.23 8.35
N LEU A 104 25.48 7.22 9.37
CA LEU A 104 25.13 7.50 10.76
C LEU A 104 25.60 8.89 11.14
N GLY A 105 24.69 9.73 11.60
CA GLY A 105 25.01 11.04 12.16
C GLY A 105 25.84 10.94 13.45
N SER A 106 26.47 12.05 13.84
CA SER A 106 27.24 12.13 15.08
C SER A 106 26.38 11.73 16.29
N ASN A 107 26.90 10.84 17.14
CA ASN A 107 26.26 10.23 18.31
C ASN A 107 25.08 9.27 18.02
N ASP A 108 24.74 9.03 16.75
CA ASP A 108 23.71 8.06 16.39
C ASP A 108 24.23 6.63 16.39
N GLN A 109 23.31 5.68 16.49
CA GLN A 109 23.61 4.26 16.56
C GLN A 109 22.80 3.46 15.54
N LEU A 110 23.35 2.32 15.11
CA LEU A 110 22.67 1.35 14.27
C LEU A 110 23.00 -0.05 14.81
N ARG A 111 21.96 -0.81 15.15
CA ARG A 111 22.09 -2.23 15.44
C ARG A 111 21.86 -3.02 14.15
N CYS A 112 22.76 -3.92 13.84
CA CYS A 112 22.71 -4.77 12.65
C CYS A 112 22.78 -6.24 13.08
N ALA A 113 21.90 -7.08 12.54
CA ALA A 113 22.06 -8.53 12.54
C ALA A 113 22.26 -9.02 11.11
N VAL A 114 23.34 -9.75 10.87
CA VAL A 114 23.73 -10.17 9.52
C VAL A 114 23.61 -11.68 9.38
N ASP A 115 22.91 -12.14 8.34
CA ASP A 115 22.89 -13.55 7.94
C ASP A 115 23.52 -13.70 6.54
N LEU A 116 24.82 -14.03 6.53
CA LEU A 116 25.62 -14.22 5.32
C LEU A 116 25.14 -15.39 4.46
N ARG A 117 24.46 -16.39 5.04
CA ARG A 117 23.99 -17.56 4.28
C ARG A 117 22.79 -17.18 3.43
N LYS A 118 21.93 -16.31 3.96
CA LYS A 118 20.77 -15.78 3.23
C LYS A 118 21.04 -14.49 2.50
N VAL A 119 22.17 -13.83 2.76
CA VAL A 119 22.48 -12.50 2.25
C VAL A 119 21.35 -11.51 2.62
N LEU A 120 20.97 -11.49 3.90
CA LEU A 120 20.09 -10.47 4.49
C LEU A 120 20.72 -9.74 5.69
N ILE A 121 20.26 -8.51 5.93
CA ILE A 121 20.62 -7.70 7.09
C ILE A 121 19.35 -7.15 7.73
N ASP A 122 19.19 -7.43 9.02
CA ASP A 122 18.20 -6.78 9.87
C ASP A 122 18.84 -5.58 10.57
N LEU A 123 18.14 -4.45 10.54
CA LEU A 123 18.59 -3.14 11.02
C LEU A 123 17.61 -2.63 12.06
N GLU A 124 18.13 -2.04 13.14
CA GLU A 124 17.36 -1.33 14.16
C GLU A 124 18.07 -0.02 14.52
N THR A 125 17.34 1.09 14.45
CA THR A 125 17.80 2.38 14.97
C THR A 125 17.30 2.56 16.40
N PRO A 126 18.19 2.71 17.39
CA PRO A 126 17.78 2.98 18.76
C PRO A 126 16.88 4.22 18.87
N SER A 127 15.94 4.19 19.81
CA SER A 127 14.98 5.30 20.03
C SER A 127 15.64 6.59 20.53
N ASN A 128 16.86 6.50 21.05
CA ASN A 128 17.66 7.63 21.51
C ASN A 128 18.58 8.23 20.44
N ASN A 129 18.49 7.79 19.18
CA ASN A 129 19.17 8.49 18.07
C ASN A 129 18.62 9.92 17.94
N ALA A 130 19.51 10.87 17.67
CA ALA A 130 19.16 12.27 17.46
C ALA A 130 18.65 12.51 16.03
N ALA A 131 19.17 11.75 15.06
CA ALA A 131 18.76 11.85 13.66
C ALA A 131 18.39 10.48 13.06
N ALA A 132 17.85 10.52 11.85
CA ALA A 132 17.56 9.33 11.07
C ALA A 132 18.84 8.77 10.42
N VAL A 133 18.96 7.45 10.37
CA VAL A 133 20.04 6.77 9.64
C VAL A 133 19.64 6.68 8.17
N ARG A 134 20.50 7.19 7.28
CA ARG A 134 20.28 7.09 5.83
C ARG A 134 20.89 5.78 5.31
N LEU A 135 20.16 5.09 4.45
CA LEU A 135 20.62 3.92 3.69
C LEU A 135 20.68 4.33 2.22
N ASP A 136 21.79 4.07 1.54
CA ASP A 136 21.93 4.28 0.09
C ASP A 136 22.12 2.94 -0.61
N PHE A 137 21.51 2.75 -1.76
CA PHE A 137 21.54 1.51 -2.53
C PHE A 137 22.34 1.66 -3.82
N HIS A 138 22.90 0.55 -4.30
CA HIS A 138 23.79 0.54 -5.47
C HIS A 138 23.14 0.98 -6.79
N ASP A 139 21.81 1.01 -6.86
CA ASP A 139 21.08 1.42 -8.06
C ASP A 139 20.64 2.89 -8.02
N GLY A 140 21.03 3.62 -6.97
CA GLY A 140 20.69 5.03 -6.75
C GLY A 140 19.47 5.25 -5.86
N GLY A 141 18.75 4.18 -5.48
CA GLY A 141 17.70 4.28 -4.48
C GLY A 141 18.26 4.59 -3.10
N TRP A 142 17.42 5.05 -2.18
CA TRP A 142 17.80 5.32 -0.80
C TRP A 142 16.64 5.13 0.17
N ALA A 143 16.95 5.01 1.46
CA ALA A 143 15.98 5.00 2.55
C ALA A 143 16.48 5.79 3.75
N SER A 144 15.58 6.15 4.65
CA SER A 144 15.85 6.84 5.90
C SER A 144 15.08 6.15 7.02
N MET A 145 15.79 5.81 8.10
CA MET A 145 15.27 5.14 9.28
C MET A 145 15.32 6.09 10.46
N GLY A 146 14.17 6.63 10.88
CA GLY A 146 14.07 7.47 12.07
C GLY A 146 14.32 6.69 13.37
N PRO A 147 14.51 7.37 14.52
CA PRO A 147 14.75 6.70 15.80
C PRO A 147 13.65 5.70 16.17
N GLY A 148 14.03 4.52 16.69
CA GLY A 148 13.12 3.44 17.10
C GLY A 148 12.53 2.63 15.95
N SER A 149 13.14 2.69 14.75
CA SER A 149 12.64 1.99 13.56
C SER A 149 13.42 0.72 13.30
N THR A 150 12.80 -0.25 12.62
CA THR A 150 13.46 -1.47 12.16
C THR A 150 13.32 -1.62 10.65
N ALA A 151 14.30 -2.25 10.01
CA ALA A 151 14.25 -2.53 8.57
C ALA A 151 15.00 -3.81 8.24
N ARG A 152 14.59 -4.49 7.16
CA ARG A 152 15.31 -5.65 6.61
C ARG A 152 15.69 -5.34 5.18
N TYR A 153 16.99 -5.38 4.92
CA TYR A 153 17.55 -5.36 3.58
C TYR A 153 17.85 -6.79 3.15
N ASP A 154 17.32 -7.19 2.00
CA ASP A 154 17.48 -8.54 1.50
C ASP A 154 17.98 -8.55 0.04
N TYR A 155 19.16 -9.13 -0.21
CA TYR A 155 19.87 -9.04 -1.49
C TYR A 155 19.91 -10.38 -2.23
N PHE A 156 19.65 -10.37 -3.53
CA PHE A 156 19.42 -11.58 -4.33
C PHE A 156 20.60 -11.92 -5.25
N LYS A 157 20.65 -13.17 -5.76
CA LYS A 157 21.75 -13.64 -6.62
C LYS A 157 21.83 -12.85 -7.94
N ASP A 158 20.70 -12.36 -8.43
CA ASP A 158 20.58 -11.53 -9.63
C ASP A 158 20.83 -10.02 -9.38
N LYS A 159 21.26 -9.68 -8.16
CA LYS A 159 21.54 -8.32 -7.67
C LYS A 159 20.31 -7.45 -7.45
N SER A 160 19.11 -7.99 -7.58
CA SER A 160 17.91 -7.32 -7.09
C SER A 160 17.86 -7.34 -5.56
N TYR A 161 17.04 -6.48 -4.97
CA TYR A 161 16.87 -6.41 -3.52
C TYR A 161 15.48 -5.93 -3.14
N TYR A 162 15.12 -6.17 -1.89
CA TYR A 162 14.04 -5.45 -1.24
C TYR A 162 14.47 -4.84 0.09
N LEU A 163 13.81 -3.75 0.48
CA LEU A 163 13.85 -3.17 1.81
C LEU A 163 12.42 -3.12 2.37
N SER A 164 12.19 -3.80 3.48
CA SER A 164 10.98 -3.67 4.31
C SER A 164 11.31 -2.97 5.61
N GLY A 165 10.33 -2.38 6.29
CA GLY A 165 10.58 -1.70 7.55
C GLY A 165 9.33 -1.42 8.36
N ARG A 166 9.56 -1.11 9.64
CA ARG A 166 8.55 -0.74 10.63
C ARG A 166 8.98 0.53 11.35
N GLY A 167 8.01 1.38 11.69
CA GLY A 167 8.24 2.65 12.34
C GLY A 167 8.42 3.77 11.32
N LYS A 168 9.33 4.72 11.61
CA LYS A 168 9.55 5.89 10.77
C LYS A 168 10.57 5.57 9.67
N VAL A 169 10.18 4.67 8.76
CA VAL A 169 11.01 4.28 7.61
C VAL A 169 10.40 4.84 6.34
N TYR A 170 11.19 5.64 5.62
CA TYR A 170 10.85 6.21 4.33
C TYR A 170 11.89 5.81 3.30
N GLY A 171 11.50 5.62 2.05
CA GLY A 171 12.45 5.35 0.97
C GLY A 171 12.03 5.92 -0.37
N GLU A 172 13.00 5.97 -1.27
CA GLU A 172 12.84 6.36 -2.65
C GLU A 172 13.54 5.34 -3.53
N GLU A 173 12.79 4.73 -4.45
CA GLU A 173 13.34 3.86 -5.47
C GLU A 173 14.24 4.67 -6.42
N ALA A 174 15.17 4.01 -7.09
CA ALA A 174 16.04 4.65 -8.08
C ALA A 174 15.28 5.32 -9.25
N ASP A 175 14.00 4.97 -9.44
CA ASP A 175 13.10 5.58 -10.42
C ASP A 175 12.33 6.79 -9.85
N GLY A 176 12.66 7.24 -8.63
CA GLY A 176 12.09 8.40 -7.95
C GLY A 176 10.79 8.12 -7.18
N LEU A 177 10.34 6.86 -7.14
CA LEU A 177 9.10 6.50 -6.45
C LEU A 177 9.30 6.49 -4.93
N LYS A 178 8.59 7.39 -4.25
CA LYS A 178 8.63 7.60 -2.81
C LYS A 178 7.67 6.68 -2.08
N ARG A 179 8.10 6.06 -0.98
CA ARG A 179 7.28 5.14 -0.17
C ARG A 179 7.56 5.32 1.31
N ASN A 180 6.49 5.28 2.11
CA ASN A 180 6.58 4.94 3.52
C ASN A 180 6.59 3.41 3.65
N LEU A 181 7.51 2.86 4.44
CA LEU A 181 7.58 1.43 4.70
C LEU A 181 6.92 1.11 6.03
N SER A 182 6.05 0.12 6.02
CA SER A 182 5.34 -0.39 7.20
C SER A 182 4.87 -1.82 6.95
N GLU A 183 4.29 -2.44 7.98
CA GLU A 183 3.59 -3.72 7.90
C GLU A 183 2.37 -3.72 6.95
N PHE A 184 1.95 -2.55 6.46
CA PHE A 184 0.82 -2.39 5.54
C PHE A 184 1.25 -2.19 4.09
N PHE A 185 2.53 -2.03 3.80
CA PHE A 185 3.00 -1.73 2.46
C PHE A 185 3.93 -2.81 1.94
N VAL A 186 3.88 -3.01 0.62
CA VAL A 186 4.88 -3.83 -0.05
C VAL A 186 6.26 -3.21 0.18
N PRO A 187 7.31 -4.03 0.34
CA PRO A 187 8.68 -3.54 0.47
C PRO A 187 9.08 -2.62 -0.69
N LEU A 188 9.99 -1.70 -0.44
CA LEU A 188 10.73 -1.03 -1.50
C LEU A 188 11.55 -2.08 -2.24
N THR A 189 11.54 -2.04 -3.57
CA THR A 189 12.34 -2.98 -4.38
C THR A 189 13.29 -2.21 -5.29
N GLY A 190 14.44 -2.79 -5.57
CA GLY A 190 15.39 -2.25 -6.53
C GLY A 190 16.30 -3.32 -7.12
N GLY A 191 17.23 -2.89 -7.97
CA GLY A 191 18.11 -3.78 -8.70
C GLY A 191 18.65 -3.18 -10.00
N PRO A 192 19.48 -3.92 -10.73
CA PRO A 192 20.04 -3.45 -11.98
C PRO A 192 18.98 -3.38 -13.09
N LEU A 193 19.21 -2.49 -14.06
CA LEU A 193 18.40 -2.41 -15.27
C LEU A 193 18.70 -3.61 -16.18
N LYS A 194 17.63 -4.26 -16.66
CA LYS A 194 17.68 -5.31 -17.68
C LYS A 194 16.94 -4.86 -18.93
N LYS A 195 17.52 -5.18 -20.07
CA LYS A 195 16.93 -4.95 -21.38
C LYS A 195 15.83 -6.00 -21.63
N VAL A 196 14.62 -5.55 -21.97
CA VAL A 196 13.43 -6.40 -22.17
C VAL A 196 12.73 -6.08 -23.50
N GLY A 197 12.17 -7.11 -24.13
CA GLY A 197 11.57 -7.01 -25.47
C GLY A 197 12.52 -7.47 -26.58
N SER A 198 11.97 -7.66 -27.78
CA SER A 198 12.72 -8.05 -28.98
C SER A 198 12.56 -6.99 -30.09
N GLY A 199 13.62 -6.79 -30.87
CA GLY A 199 13.62 -5.88 -32.03
C GLY A 199 13.50 -4.39 -31.68
N LYS A 200 12.66 -3.66 -32.43
CA LYS A 200 12.52 -2.19 -32.34
C LYS A 200 11.91 -1.70 -31.02
N TYR A 201 11.20 -2.56 -30.28
CA TYR A 201 10.52 -2.19 -29.02
C TYR A 201 11.29 -2.65 -27.80
N THR A 202 12.61 -2.44 -27.82
CA THR A 202 13.40 -2.81 -26.66
C THR A 202 13.32 -1.71 -25.59
N ARG A 203 12.92 -2.08 -24.38
CA ARG A 203 12.84 -1.18 -23.22
C ARG A 203 13.78 -1.63 -22.10
N TRP A 204 14.20 -0.71 -21.26
CA TRP A 204 14.89 -1.03 -20.01
C TRP A 204 13.86 -1.17 -18.90
N GLN A 205 13.98 -2.23 -18.11
CA GLN A 205 13.16 -2.45 -16.93
C GLN A 205 14.08 -2.81 -15.78
N ARG A 206 13.80 -2.27 -14.60
CA ARG A 206 14.50 -2.66 -13.38
C ARG A 206 14.17 -4.10 -13.01
N LEU A 207 15.17 -4.88 -12.64
CA LEU A 207 14.94 -6.19 -12.05
C LEU A 207 14.31 -6.04 -10.67
N THR A 208 13.31 -6.87 -10.39
CA THR A 208 12.62 -6.95 -9.10
C THR A 208 12.81 -8.35 -8.52
N PRO A 209 13.00 -8.48 -7.20
CA PRO A 209 13.10 -9.79 -6.56
C PRO A 209 11.74 -10.51 -6.46
N LEU A 210 10.64 -9.82 -6.79
CA LEU A 210 9.29 -10.35 -6.64
C LEU A 210 9.07 -11.61 -7.50
N THR A 211 8.71 -12.70 -6.83
CA THR A 211 8.39 -13.99 -7.43
C THR A 211 6.89 -14.25 -7.33
N GLU A 212 6.24 -14.52 -8.46
CA GLU A 212 4.83 -14.89 -8.48
C GLU A 212 4.64 -16.35 -8.08
N VAL A 213 3.65 -16.62 -7.21
CA VAL A 213 3.24 -17.96 -6.83
C VAL A 213 1.73 -18.12 -7.12
N ALA A 214 1.41 -18.70 -8.28
CA ALA A 214 0.03 -18.94 -8.68
C ALA A 214 -0.41 -20.33 -8.23
N CYS A 215 -1.48 -20.39 -7.45
CA CYS A 215 -2.01 -21.64 -6.91
C CYS A 215 -3.32 -22.00 -7.61
N GLY A 216 -3.40 -23.20 -8.16
CA GLY A 216 -4.57 -23.71 -8.86
C GLY A 216 -5.04 -25.06 -8.33
N GLY A 217 -6.27 -25.43 -8.65
CA GLY A 217 -6.90 -26.68 -8.24
C GLY A 217 -7.74 -26.56 -6.97
N LYS A 218 -8.17 -27.72 -6.46
CA LYS A 218 -9.03 -27.84 -5.28
C LYS A 218 -8.24 -28.43 -4.11
N LEU A 219 -8.39 -27.83 -2.93
CA LEU A 219 -7.72 -28.30 -1.73
C LEU A 219 -8.15 -29.72 -1.35
N GLY A 220 -7.19 -30.51 -0.86
CA GLY A 220 -7.34 -31.94 -0.60
C GLY A 220 -7.07 -32.83 -1.82
N GLU A 221 -6.96 -32.26 -3.02
CA GLU A 221 -6.53 -32.91 -4.25
C GLU A 221 -5.12 -32.43 -4.63
N THR A 222 -4.53 -32.99 -5.70
CA THR A 222 -3.25 -32.53 -6.24
C THR A 222 -3.38 -31.09 -6.74
N LEU A 223 -2.50 -30.22 -6.26
CA LEU A 223 -2.49 -28.81 -6.63
C LEU A 223 -1.53 -28.56 -7.79
N GLU A 224 -1.94 -27.71 -8.73
CA GLU A 224 -1.06 -27.18 -9.76
C GLU A 224 -0.55 -25.82 -9.29
N ILE A 225 0.76 -25.71 -9.03
CA ILE A 225 1.37 -24.48 -8.52
C ILE A 225 2.44 -24.01 -9.50
N TYR A 226 2.41 -22.72 -9.82
CA TYR A 226 3.47 -22.05 -10.56
C TYR A 226 4.29 -21.18 -9.62
N VAL A 227 5.59 -21.42 -9.54
CA VAL A 227 6.55 -20.60 -8.78
C VAL A 227 7.48 -19.93 -9.79
N GLY A 228 7.21 -18.66 -10.09
CA GLY A 228 7.81 -17.98 -11.24
C GLY A 228 7.56 -18.76 -12.54
N PRO A 229 8.60 -19.15 -13.30
CA PRO A 229 8.45 -19.93 -14.52
C PRO A 229 8.29 -21.44 -14.28
N GLN A 230 8.46 -21.93 -13.04
CA GLN A 230 8.44 -23.37 -12.76
C GLN A 230 7.02 -23.83 -12.42
N LYS A 231 6.55 -24.88 -13.10
CA LYS A 231 5.30 -25.59 -12.77
C LYS A 231 5.62 -26.80 -11.92
N ILE A 232 4.92 -26.95 -10.80
CA ILE A 232 5.00 -28.13 -9.93
C ILE A 232 3.61 -28.73 -9.72
N MET A 233 3.57 -30.03 -9.53
CA MET A 233 2.37 -30.76 -9.10
C MET A 233 2.59 -31.11 -7.63
N LEU A 234 1.87 -30.44 -6.74
CA LEU A 234 2.01 -30.63 -5.30
C LEU A 234 0.99 -31.69 -4.84
N GLU A 235 1.50 -32.89 -4.58
CA GLU A 235 0.73 -33.98 -4.01
C GLU A 235 0.51 -33.77 -2.51
N ARG A 236 -0.57 -34.37 -2.00
CA ARG A 236 -0.87 -34.37 -0.56
C ARG A 236 0.29 -35.06 0.17
N HIS A 237 0.74 -34.50 1.30
CA HIS A 237 1.75 -35.06 2.21
C HIS A 237 3.24 -34.94 1.83
N LEU A 238 3.61 -34.48 0.62
CA LEU A 238 5.02 -34.37 0.25
C LEU A 238 5.41 -32.89 0.09
N PRO A 239 6.15 -32.30 1.06
CA PRO A 239 6.70 -30.98 0.89
C PRO A 239 7.62 -30.92 -0.32
N GLN A 240 7.50 -29.85 -1.11
CA GLN A 240 8.37 -29.58 -2.25
C GLN A 240 9.10 -28.26 -2.03
N THR A 241 10.42 -28.28 -2.21
CA THR A 241 11.24 -27.05 -2.21
C THR A 241 11.54 -26.66 -3.64
N VAL A 242 11.22 -25.42 -4.00
CA VAL A 242 11.53 -24.81 -5.28
C VAL A 242 12.63 -23.77 -5.09
N GLU A 243 13.74 -23.92 -5.81
CA GLU A 243 14.80 -22.91 -5.90
C GLU A 243 14.80 -22.28 -7.31
N LEU A 244 14.81 -20.95 -7.35
CA LEU A 244 14.83 -20.16 -8.57
C LEU A 244 16.22 -19.57 -8.86
N PRO A 245 16.52 -19.20 -10.13
CA PRO A 245 17.82 -18.65 -10.51
C PRO A 245 18.21 -17.35 -9.78
N ASN A 246 17.25 -16.52 -9.37
CA ASN A 246 17.51 -15.31 -8.58
C ASN A 246 17.87 -15.61 -7.11
N GLY A 247 17.81 -16.87 -6.69
CA GLY A 247 18.09 -17.30 -5.32
C GLY A 247 16.87 -17.37 -4.42
N THR A 248 15.65 -17.10 -4.92
CA THR A 248 14.42 -17.37 -4.18
C THR A 248 14.31 -18.88 -3.91
N VAL A 249 14.00 -19.25 -2.68
CA VAL A 249 13.77 -20.61 -2.19
C VAL A 249 12.46 -20.65 -1.41
N VAL A 250 11.48 -21.36 -1.94
CA VAL A 250 10.15 -21.54 -1.35
C VAL A 250 9.93 -23.02 -1.07
N GLU A 251 9.56 -23.35 0.16
CA GLU A 251 9.07 -24.69 0.52
C GLU A 251 7.55 -24.64 0.60
N LEU A 252 6.87 -25.59 -0.05
CA LEU A 252 5.42 -25.68 -0.17
C LEU A 252 4.98 -27.07 0.30
N ALA A 253 3.88 -27.15 1.07
CA ALA A 253 3.30 -28.41 1.50
C ALA A 253 1.78 -28.31 1.57
N GLN A 254 1.06 -29.37 1.24
CA GLN A 254 -0.37 -29.45 1.49
C GLN A 254 -0.61 -30.22 2.80
N ASN A 255 -1.12 -29.53 3.81
CA ASN A 255 -1.41 -30.11 5.11
C ASN A 255 -2.66 -30.99 5.02
N PRO A 256 -2.57 -32.29 5.36
CA PRO A 256 -3.67 -33.22 5.14
C PRO A 256 -4.78 -33.12 6.18
N GLN A 257 -4.54 -32.51 7.34
CA GLN A 257 -5.53 -32.41 8.41
C GLN A 257 -6.46 -31.21 8.21
N ASN A 258 -5.91 -30.05 7.90
CA ASN A 258 -6.67 -28.80 7.77
C ASN A 258 -6.92 -28.39 6.31
N LEU A 259 -6.34 -29.11 5.34
CA LEU A 259 -6.42 -28.83 3.90
C LEU A 259 -5.82 -27.48 3.49
N PHE A 260 -4.91 -26.91 4.28
CA PHE A 260 -4.18 -25.70 3.89
C PHE A 260 -3.02 -26.02 2.94
N LEU A 261 -2.74 -25.09 2.04
CA LEU A 261 -1.43 -24.97 1.40
C LEU A 261 -0.53 -24.15 2.32
N GLU A 262 0.46 -24.79 2.91
CA GLU A 262 1.48 -24.19 3.76
C GLU A 262 2.70 -23.79 2.91
N TRP A 263 3.32 -22.65 3.26
CA TRP A 263 4.58 -22.24 2.68
C TRP A 263 5.55 -21.72 3.73
N LYS A 264 6.84 -21.90 3.41
CA LYS A 264 7.97 -21.34 4.14
C LYS A 264 8.93 -20.69 3.16
N ILE A 265 9.11 -19.38 3.27
CA ILE A 265 10.03 -18.63 2.43
C ILE A 265 11.41 -18.67 3.06
N LYS A 266 12.24 -19.64 2.67
CA LYS A 266 13.62 -19.74 3.17
C LYS A 266 14.46 -18.54 2.74
N LYS A 267 14.17 -18.01 1.55
CA LYS A 267 14.76 -16.81 0.94
C LYS A 267 13.82 -16.35 -0.17
N GLY A 268 13.40 -15.09 -0.22
CA GLY A 268 12.47 -14.65 -1.26
C GLY A 268 11.62 -13.43 -0.92
N PHE A 269 11.10 -12.80 -1.96
CA PHE A 269 9.90 -11.98 -1.90
C PHE A 269 8.88 -12.59 -2.85
N CYS A 270 7.82 -13.20 -2.32
CA CYS A 270 6.85 -13.96 -3.08
C CYS A 270 5.45 -13.32 -3.00
N ARG A 271 4.70 -13.31 -4.10
CA ARG A 271 3.28 -12.96 -4.13
C ARG A 271 2.44 -14.20 -4.44
N PHE A 272 1.66 -14.64 -3.47
CA PHE A 272 0.76 -15.77 -3.56
C PHE A 272 -0.62 -15.31 -3.99
N TRP A 273 -1.18 -15.97 -5.00
CA TRP A 273 -2.54 -15.73 -5.47
C TRP A 273 -3.19 -17.02 -5.94
N VAL A 274 -4.53 -17.05 -5.90
CA VAL A 274 -5.32 -18.20 -6.33
C VAL A 274 -5.81 -17.96 -7.75
N SER A 275 -5.57 -18.93 -8.64
CA SER A 275 -5.97 -18.83 -10.05
C SER A 275 -7.49 -18.69 -10.17
N GLY A 276 -7.93 -17.66 -10.91
CA GLY A 276 -9.35 -17.32 -11.04
C GLY A 276 -9.90 -16.45 -9.90
N PHE A 277 -9.04 -15.93 -9.01
CA PHE A 277 -9.44 -15.09 -7.89
C PHE A 277 -8.57 -13.83 -7.77
N ASP A 278 -8.87 -12.83 -8.59
CA ASP A 278 -8.04 -11.62 -8.75
C ASP A 278 -8.18 -10.61 -7.60
N CYS A 279 -9.20 -10.75 -6.76
CA CYS A 279 -9.51 -9.81 -5.68
C CYS A 279 -8.53 -9.89 -4.51
N TRP A 280 -7.68 -10.91 -4.45
CA TRP A 280 -6.90 -11.23 -3.26
C TRP A 280 -5.53 -11.76 -3.63
N HIS A 281 -4.49 -11.29 -2.93
CA HIS A 281 -3.18 -11.94 -2.92
C HIS A 281 -2.46 -11.66 -1.61
N ALA A 282 -1.56 -12.54 -1.23
CA ALA A 282 -0.70 -12.39 -0.06
C ALA A 282 0.77 -12.24 -0.47
N TYR A 283 1.57 -11.60 0.37
CA TYR A 283 3.01 -11.53 0.22
C TYR A 283 3.70 -12.35 1.31
N GLY A 284 4.75 -13.08 0.90
CA GLY A 284 5.66 -13.77 1.80
C GLY A 284 7.09 -13.27 1.60
N LEU A 285 7.74 -12.87 2.69
CA LEU A 285 9.13 -12.41 2.73
C LEU A 285 10.05 -13.46 3.33
N THR A 286 11.36 -13.33 3.15
CA THR A 286 12.35 -14.23 3.74
C THR A 286 12.10 -14.44 5.24
N ASP A 287 12.14 -15.70 5.67
CA ASP A 287 11.79 -16.24 6.99
C ASP A 287 10.31 -16.22 7.38
N GLN A 288 9.40 -15.83 6.49
CA GLN A 288 7.97 -15.91 6.77
C GLN A 288 7.43 -17.30 6.47
N GLU A 289 6.50 -17.70 7.31
CA GLU A 289 5.75 -18.95 7.23
C GLU A 289 4.27 -18.61 7.32
N ALA A 290 3.48 -19.14 6.39
CA ALA A 290 2.04 -18.94 6.40
C ALA A 290 1.36 -20.08 5.66
N ALA A 291 0.05 -20.11 5.76
CA ALA A 291 -0.76 -21.12 5.14
C ALA A 291 -2.02 -20.48 4.59
N MET A 292 -2.53 -20.98 3.46
CA MET A 292 -3.81 -20.56 2.94
C MET A 292 -4.73 -21.72 2.60
N ALA A 293 -6.02 -21.51 2.85
CA ALA A 293 -7.09 -22.32 2.33
C ALA A 293 -8.01 -21.44 1.48
N TRP A 294 -8.63 -21.99 0.43
CA TRP A 294 -9.49 -21.24 -0.46
C TRP A 294 -10.69 -22.06 -0.91
N ASN A 295 -11.76 -21.35 -1.24
CA ASN A 295 -12.94 -21.87 -1.89
C ASN A 295 -13.31 -20.92 -3.04
N THR A 296 -12.96 -21.30 -4.28
CA THR A 296 -13.21 -20.48 -5.47
C THR A 296 -14.70 -20.34 -5.78
N VAL A 297 -15.54 -21.31 -5.39
CA VAL A 297 -17.01 -21.24 -5.57
C VAL A 297 -17.62 -20.17 -4.68
N GLN A 298 -17.14 -20.07 -3.43
CA GLN A 298 -17.59 -19.05 -2.48
C GLN A 298 -16.81 -17.73 -2.59
N GLY A 299 -15.76 -17.69 -3.43
CA GLY A 299 -14.85 -16.55 -3.48
C GLY A 299 -14.21 -16.25 -2.12
N ALA A 300 -13.79 -17.28 -1.40
CA ALA A 300 -13.25 -17.16 -0.04
C ALA A 300 -11.81 -17.65 0.06
N VAL A 301 -11.01 -16.98 0.90
CA VAL A 301 -9.62 -17.33 1.23
C VAL A 301 -9.37 -17.08 2.72
N ASP A 302 -8.83 -18.09 3.39
CA ASP A 302 -8.32 -18.00 4.75
C ASP A 302 -6.80 -17.99 4.69
N LEU A 303 -6.18 -17.02 5.35
CA LEU A 303 -4.72 -16.90 5.49
C LEU A 303 -4.34 -17.00 6.97
N ALA A 304 -3.59 -18.04 7.33
CA ALA A 304 -2.98 -18.19 8.64
C ALA A 304 -1.51 -17.78 8.61
N ASN A 305 -1.10 -16.86 9.49
CA ASN A 305 0.31 -16.48 9.64
C ASN A 305 0.98 -17.35 10.72
N TYR A 306 1.93 -18.20 10.32
CA TYR A 306 2.69 -19.09 11.21
C TYR A 306 4.10 -18.55 11.54
N THR A 307 4.43 -17.35 11.06
CA THR A 307 5.75 -16.73 11.29
C THR A 307 6.04 -16.62 12.78
N SER A 308 7.21 -17.06 13.21
CA SER A 308 7.64 -16.99 14.61
C SER A 308 7.77 -15.54 15.12
N THR A 309 7.41 -15.28 16.37
CA THR A 309 7.50 -13.97 17.03
C THR A 309 8.93 -13.64 17.48
N ASN A 310 9.82 -13.31 16.53
CA ASN A 310 11.10 -12.68 16.88
C ASN A 310 10.98 -11.16 16.78
N VAL A 311 10.95 -10.47 17.93
CA VAL A 311 10.74 -9.01 18.04
C VAL A 311 11.73 -8.18 17.23
N PHE A 312 12.93 -8.70 16.95
CA PHE A 312 13.93 -8.00 16.14
C PHE A 312 13.66 -8.08 14.63
N LYS A 313 12.83 -9.01 14.17
CA LYS A 313 12.51 -9.14 12.74
C LYS A 313 11.45 -8.10 12.36
N PRO A 314 11.69 -7.23 11.36
CA PRO A 314 10.72 -6.23 10.92
C PRO A 314 9.55 -6.81 10.10
N ASN A 315 9.63 -8.09 9.72
CA ASN A 315 8.70 -8.75 8.80
C ASN A 315 7.93 -9.87 9.51
N LEU A 316 7.22 -9.55 10.59
CA LEU A 316 6.44 -10.54 11.33
C LEU A 316 5.06 -10.74 10.72
N GLU A 317 4.49 -9.66 10.21
CA GLU A 317 3.14 -9.64 9.70
C GLU A 317 3.09 -10.16 8.27
N ALA A 318 2.11 -11.03 7.99
CA ALA A 318 1.78 -11.43 6.64
C ALA A 318 0.92 -10.33 6.01
N LEU A 319 1.31 -9.86 4.83
CA LEU A 319 0.63 -8.79 4.13
C LEU A 319 -0.33 -9.37 3.09
N VAL A 320 -1.60 -9.00 3.17
CA VAL A 320 -2.62 -9.29 2.16
C VAL A 320 -2.97 -8.01 1.42
N ARG A 321 -3.20 -8.09 0.11
CA ARG A 321 -3.83 -7.03 -0.67
C ARG A 321 -5.18 -7.47 -1.16
N ILE A 322 -6.17 -6.61 -0.95
CA ILE A 322 -7.55 -6.81 -1.38
C ILE A 322 -7.88 -5.77 -2.46
N ALA A 323 -8.43 -6.24 -3.58
CA ALA A 323 -8.80 -5.46 -4.76
C ALA A 323 -7.66 -4.55 -5.27
N ASN A 324 -6.41 -4.97 -5.07
CA ASN A 324 -5.21 -4.15 -5.34
C ASN A 324 -5.20 -2.77 -4.66
N ARG A 325 -6.07 -2.54 -3.67
CA ARG A 325 -6.30 -1.23 -3.06
C ARG A 325 -5.99 -1.24 -1.57
N PHE A 326 -6.60 -2.15 -0.82
CA PHE A 326 -6.47 -2.23 0.63
C PHE A 326 -5.35 -3.19 1.01
N SER A 327 -4.71 -2.90 2.14
CA SER A 327 -3.71 -3.79 2.73
C SER A 327 -4.23 -4.35 4.04
N VAL A 328 -4.06 -5.64 4.27
CA VAL A 328 -4.32 -6.25 5.58
C VAL A 328 -2.99 -6.73 6.15
N SER A 329 -2.65 -6.26 7.33
CA SER A 329 -1.56 -6.78 8.14
C SER A 329 -2.09 -7.86 9.07
N VAL A 330 -1.55 -9.07 8.97
CA VAL A 330 -1.98 -10.24 9.74
C VAL A 330 -0.86 -10.64 10.69
N SER A 331 -1.10 -10.47 12.00
CA SER A 331 -0.09 -10.74 13.03
C SER A 331 0.29 -12.24 13.11
N PRO A 332 1.49 -12.58 13.61
CA PRO A 332 1.85 -13.96 13.95
C PRO A 332 0.78 -14.71 14.75
N GLY A 333 0.49 -15.95 14.38
CA GLY A 333 -0.51 -16.79 15.04
C GLY A 333 -1.97 -16.46 14.71
N VAL A 334 -2.22 -15.46 13.85
CA VAL A 334 -3.56 -15.02 13.48
C VAL A 334 -3.97 -15.63 12.14
N THR A 335 -5.24 -16.01 12.03
CA THR A 335 -5.88 -16.35 10.75
C THR A 335 -6.80 -15.22 10.33
N PHE A 336 -6.58 -14.67 9.14
CA PHE A 336 -7.47 -13.70 8.50
C PHE A 336 -8.32 -14.43 7.47
N GLN A 337 -9.64 -14.34 7.61
CA GLN A 337 -10.60 -14.92 6.69
C GLN A 337 -11.19 -13.82 5.81
N TYR A 338 -11.25 -14.08 4.51
CA TYR A 338 -11.77 -13.18 3.49
C TYR A 338 -12.82 -13.92 2.67
N ALA A 339 -13.99 -13.30 2.44
CA ALA A 339 -14.92 -13.76 1.41
C ALA A 339 -15.44 -12.58 0.59
N ASN A 340 -15.30 -12.68 -0.73
CA ASN A 340 -15.79 -11.68 -1.66
C ASN A 340 -17.33 -11.72 -1.67
N VAL A 341 -17.96 -10.57 -1.46
CA VAL A 341 -19.42 -10.41 -1.53
C VAL A 341 -19.80 -9.84 -2.90
N PHE A 342 -19.10 -8.79 -3.34
CA PHE A 342 -19.39 -8.11 -4.61
C PHE A 342 -18.19 -7.31 -5.13
N ASN A 343 -17.87 -7.50 -6.42
CA ASN A 343 -16.91 -6.71 -7.20
C ASN A 343 -15.54 -6.46 -6.53
N CYS A 344 -15.03 -7.39 -5.72
CA CYS A 344 -13.78 -7.27 -4.95
C CYS A 344 -13.74 -6.16 -3.87
N ILE A 345 -14.59 -5.15 -3.96
CA ILE A 345 -14.61 -3.98 -3.07
C ILE A 345 -15.48 -4.19 -1.84
N THR A 346 -16.45 -5.09 -1.91
CA THR A 346 -17.30 -5.48 -0.79
C THR A 346 -16.99 -6.92 -0.43
N TYR A 347 -16.59 -7.13 0.81
CA TYR A 347 -16.14 -8.42 1.30
C TYR A 347 -16.48 -8.57 2.77
N THR A 348 -16.58 -9.81 3.24
CA THR A 348 -16.54 -10.08 4.67
C THR A 348 -15.12 -10.39 5.10
N GLY A 349 -14.76 -9.89 6.28
CA GLY A 349 -13.48 -10.13 6.91
C GLY A 349 -13.69 -10.59 8.35
N ASN A 350 -12.86 -11.53 8.80
CA ASN A 350 -12.83 -11.99 10.18
C ASN A 350 -11.37 -12.27 10.60
N SER A 351 -11.04 -12.11 11.88
CA SER A 351 -9.75 -12.54 12.41
C SER A 351 -9.94 -13.57 13.53
N ILE A 352 -9.14 -14.63 13.51
CA ILE A 352 -9.16 -15.70 14.51
C ILE A 352 -7.77 -15.79 15.15
N GLY A 353 -7.72 -15.91 16.49
CA GLY A 353 -6.47 -16.09 17.23
C GLY A 353 -5.71 -14.79 17.57
N GLY A 354 -6.18 -13.64 17.09
CA GLY A 354 -5.61 -12.32 17.43
C GLY A 354 -6.00 -11.21 16.47
N ASP A 355 -5.14 -10.20 16.39
CA ASP A 355 -5.39 -8.96 15.65
C ASP A 355 -4.93 -9.07 14.18
N ALA A 356 -5.85 -8.76 13.27
CA ALA A 356 -5.55 -8.33 11.90
C ALA A 356 -6.03 -6.89 11.72
N SER A 357 -5.34 -6.11 10.89
CA SER A 357 -5.68 -4.69 10.67
C SER A 357 -5.69 -4.36 9.19
N ILE A 358 -6.69 -3.63 8.73
CA ILE A 358 -6.86 -3.15 7.36
C ILE A 358 -6.39 -1.70 7.30
N TYR A 359 -5.53 -1.39 6.34
CA TYR A 359 -5.13 -0.03 5.99
C TYR A 359 -5.77 0.40 4.68
N ASP A 360 -6.48 1.53 4.70
CA ASP A 360 -6.96 2.20 3.50
C ASP A 360 -5.99 3.32 3.09
N PRO A 361 -5.33 3.19 1.93
CA PRO A 361 -4.38 4.21 1.47
C PRO A 361 -5.01 5.57 1.14
N ASN A 362 -6.34 5.64 0.91
CA ASN A 362 -6.99 6.90 0.54
C ASN A 362 -7.26 7.77 1.77
N SER A 363 -7.75 7.16 2.85
CA SER A 363 -8.02 7.85 4.10
C SER A 363 -6.82 7.88 5.05
N GLY A 364 -5.83 6.99 4.83
CA GLY A 364 -4.73 6.76 5.75
C GLY A 364 -5.15 6.07 7.06
N THR A 365 -6.38 5.56 7.14
CA THR A 365 -6.92 4.97 8.36
C THR A 365 -6.56 3.49 8.49
N VAL A 366 -6.24 3.07 9.71
CA VAL A 366 -6.08 1.67 10.09
C VAL A 366 -7.33 1.23 10.85
N THR A 367 -8.00 0.19 10.37
CA THR A 367 -9.18 -0.41 11.01
C THR A 367 -8.85 -1.82 11.47
N LYS A 368 -9.08 -2.12 12.76
CA LYS A 368 -8.95 -3.49 13.25
C LYS A 368 -10.06 -4.38 12.69
N VAL A 369 -9.68 -5.58 12.25
CA VAL A 369 -10.62 -6.66 11.95
C VAL A 369 -10.98 -7.31 13.28
N LEU A 370 -12.28 -7.40 13.56
CA LEU A 370 -12.77 -7.99 14.81
C LEU A 370 -12.79 -9.52 14.70
N GLN A 371 -12.84 -10.19 15.86
CA GLN A 371 -13.11 -11.62 15.97
C GLN A 371 -14.59 -11.95 15.76
N SER A 372 -15.19 -11.29 14.78
CA SER A 372 -16.55 -11.50 14.32
C SER A 372 -16.61 -11.11 12.85
N VAL A 373 -17.46 -11.81 12.09
CA VAL A 373 -17.66 -11.55 10.66
C VAL A 373 -18.13 -10.10 10.48
N THR A 374 -17.26 -9.29 9.90
CA THR A 374 -17.54 -7.88 9.61
C THR A 374 -17.60 -7.70 8.11
N THR A 375 -18.64 -7.04 7.61
CA THR A 375 -18.71 -6.66 6.20
C THR A 375 -17.95 -5.36 6.00
N PHE A 376 -17.06 -5.33 5.03
CA PHE A 376 -16.29 -4.17 4.63
C PHE A 376 -16.75 -3.71 3.26
N LYS A 377 -16.81 -2.40 3.06
CA LYS A 377 -16.98 -1.79 1.75
C LYS A 377 -15.93 -0.71 1.57
N GLY A 378 -15.03 -0.94 0.61
CA GLY A 378 -13.92 -0.04 0.39
C GLY A 378 -12.95 0.02 1.56
N GLY A 379 -12.67 -1.11 2.23
CA GLY A 379 -11.74 -1.18 3.36
C GLY A 379 -12.29 -0.68 4.70
N MET A 380 -13.41 0.04 4.67
CA MET A 380 -14.11 0.51 5.87
C MET A 380 -15.12 -0.52 6.35
N PRO A 381 -15.21 -0.78 7.66
CA PRO A 381 -16.28 -1.62 8.19
C PRO A 381 -17.59 -0.93 7.86
N MET A 382 -18.49 -1.65 7.20
CA MET A 382 -19.86 -1.20 7.13
C MET A 382 -20.36 -1.17 8.56
N ALA A 383 -20.79 0.00 9.04
CA ALA A 383 -21.50 0.10 10.31
C ALA A 383 -22.50 -1.06 10.32
N SER A 384 -22.41 -1.87 11.38
CA SER A 384 -23.20 -3.06 11.60
C SER A 384 -24.55 -2.89 10.90
N VAL A 385 -24.83 -3.76 9.93
CA VAL A 385 -26.15 -3.83 9.27
C VAL A 385 -27.27 -4.02 10.33
N ASN A 386 -26.90 -4.29 11.58
CA ASN A 386 -27.78 -4.46 12.73
C ASN A 386 -27.94 -3.22 13.63
N ALA A 387 -27.32 -2.08 13.33
CA ALA A 387 -27.86 -0.81 13.82
C ALA A 387 -28.73 -0.27 12.66
N PRO A 388 -30.06 -0.41 12.70
CA PRO A 388 -30.90 0.11 11.64
C PRO A 388 -30.71 1.63 11.63
N LEU A 389 -29.86 2.13 10.72
CA LEU A 389 -29.96 3.51 10.28
C LEU A 389 -31.41 3.68 9.85
N ASN A 390 -32.06 4.73 10.34
CA ASN A 390 -33.41 5.03 9.92
C ASN A 390 -33.35 5.30 8.42
N SER A 391 -33.92 4.36 7.65
CA SER A 391 -33.85 4.40 6.20
C SER A 391 -35.10 5.10 5.71
N VAL A 392 -34.90 6.11 4.88
CA VAL A 392 -35.98 6.88 4.26
C VAL A 392 -35.81 6.81 2.76
N LYS A 393 -36.92 6.79 2.03
CA LYS A 393 -36.97 6.90 0.58
C LYS A 393 -37.78 8.13 0.23
N LEU A 394 -37.18 9.01 -0.57
CA LEU A 394 -37.78 10.23 -1.05
C LEU A 394 -38.16 10.05 -2.53
N GLU A 395 -39.44 10.26 -2.86
CA GLU A 395 -39.95 10.22 -4.22
C GLU A 395 -40.75 11.48 -4.56
N TRP A 396 -40.31 12.26 -5.55
CA TRP A 396 -40.97 13.50 -5.94
C TRP A 396 -40.97 13.67 -7.47
N GLY A 397 -41.79 12.86 -8.15
CA GLY A 397 -41.92 12.88 -9.61
C GLY A 397 -42.96 13.88 -10.15
N ASP A 398 -43.97 14.24 -9.36
CA ASP A 398 -45.13 15.02 -9.84
C ASP A 398 -45.02 16.54 -9.57
N GLN A 399 -43.91 16.99 -8.98
CA GLN A 399 -43.64 18.36 -8.53
C GLN A 399 -44.69 18.98 -7.57
N LYS A 400 -45.66 18.21 -7.08
CA LYS A 400 -46.77 18.69 -6.24
C LYS A 400 -46.73 18.09 -4.84
N THR A 401 -46.28 16.85 -4.74
CA THR A 401 -46.16 16.13 -3.47
C THR A 401 -44.86 15.36 -3.43
N LEU A 402 -44.17 15.47 -2.30
CA LEU A 402 -43.06 14.57 -1.97
C LEU A 402 -43.62 13.39 -1.17
N ASN A 403 -43.44 12.19 -1.69
CA ASN A 403 -43.69 10.95 -0.96
C ASN A 403 -42.44 10.58 -0.16
N VAL A 404 -42.59 10.41 1.15
CA VAL A 404 -41.54 10.01 2.07
C VAL A 404 -41.96 8.66 2.64
N SER A 405 -41.18 7.61 2.41
CA SER A 405 -41.45 6.25 2.93
C SER A 405 -40.25 5.73 3.70
N GLY A 406 -40.44 4.76 4.61
CA GLY A 406 -39.32 4.12 5.31
C GLY A 406 -39.55 3.89 6.81
N SER A 407 -38.47 3.92 7.60
CA SER A 407 -38.48 3.65 9.05
C SER A 407 -39.47 4.51 9.85
N PRO A 408 -39.74 5.78 9.48
CA PRO A 408 -40.76 6.58 10.16
C PRO A 408 -42.20 6.29 9.72
N GLY A 409 -42.41 5.51 8.65
CA GLY A 409 -43.71 5.31 8.00
C GLY A 409 -43.82 6.02 6.65
N ASP A 410 -45.02 5.97 6.06
CA ASP A 410 -45.31 6.55 4.75
C ASP A 410 -46.09 7.86 4.89
N PHE A 411 -45.53 8.93 4.34
CA PHE A 411 -46.05 10.28 4.46
C PHE A 411 -46.03 11.02 3.13
N LYS A 412 -46.91 12.02 3.04
CA LYS A 412 -46.96 12.99 1.96
C LYS A 412 -46.64 14.37 2.50
N VAL A 413 -45.65 15.02 1.89
CA VAL A 413 -45.28 16.42 2.14
C VAL A 413 -45.74 17.23 0.92
N PRO A 414 -46.85 17.99 1.03
CA PRO A 414 -47.27 18.90 -0.02
C PRO A 414 -46.16 19.90 -0.36
N LYS A 415 -46.13 20.39 -1.60
CA LYS A 415 -45.31 21.54 -1.95
C LYS A 415 -45.67 22.76 -1.09
N ASP A 416 -44.66 23.58 -0.80
CA ASP A 416 -44.74 24.72 0.11
C ASP A 416 -45.13 24.32 1.55
N SER A 417 -44.62 23.17 2.00
CA SER A 417 -44.86 22.72 3.37
C SER A 417 -43.63 22.04 3.96
N LYS A 418 -43.60 22.01 5.29
CA LYS A 418 -42.58 21.37 6.09
C LYS A 418 -43.24 20.46 7.11
N LYS A 419 -42.69 19.27 7.32
CA LYS A 419 -43.18 18.32 8.33
C LYS A 419 -42.03 17.76 9.12
N ILE A 420 -42.26 17.60 10.42
CA ILE A 420 -41.41 16.83 11.31
C ILE A 420 -42.03 15.45 11.43
N PHE A 421 -41.23 14.41 11.25
CA PHE A 421 -41.62 13.02 11.36
C PHE A 421 -40.90 12.39 12.53
N GLU A 422 -41.67 11.69 13.37
CA GLU A 422 -41.15 10.87 14.45
C GLU A 422 -41.10 9.42 13.95
N GLY A 423 -39.91 8.84 13.92
CA GLY A 423 -39.70 7.45 13.57
C GLY A 423 -39.62 6.55 14.80
N GLY A 424 -39.39 5.26 14.54
CA GLY A 424 -39.09 4.31 15.61
C GLY A 424 -37.88 4.75 16.44
N ASN A 425 -37.86 4.39 17.73
CA ASN A 425 -36.76 4.66 18.67
C ASN A 425 -36.47 6.14 18.93
N SER A 426 -37.50 7.00 18.97
CA SER A 426 -37.37 8.45 19.22
C SER A 426 -36.52 9.19 18.17
N SER A 427 -36.37 8.61 16.98
CA SER A 427 -35.74 9.28 15.84
C SER A 427 -36.66 10.37 15.30
N GLN A 428 -36.08 11.50 14.92
CA GLN A 428 -36.83 12.64 14.40
C GLN A 428 -36.10 13.16 13.16
N MET A 429 -36.87 13.42 12.12
CA MET A 429 -36.38 14.11 10.92
C MET A 429 -37.36 15.21 10.53
N GLN A 430 -36.85 16.20 9.83
CA GLN A 430 -37.66 17.25 9.26
C GLN A 430 -37.45 17.30 7.76
N VAL A 431 -38.56 17.28 7.02
CA VAL A 431 -38.55 17.33 5.56
C VAL A 431 -39.39 18.51 5.10
N GLY A 432 -38.78 19.42 4.34
CA GLY A 432 -39.43 20.54 3.67
C GLY A 432 -39.49 20.31 2.17
N PHE A 433 -40.60 20.68 1.53
CA PHE A 433 -40.72 20.72 0.07
C PHE A 433 -41.04 22.13 -0.38
N ASN A 434 -40.03 22.85 -0.85
CA ASN A 434 -40.08 24.29 -1.08
C ASN A 434 -40.84 24.66 -2.38
N PRO A 435 -41.29 25.91 -2.53
CA PRO A 435 -41.93 26.40 -3.77
C PRO A 435 -41.09 26.21 -5.04
N GLY A 436 -39.75 26.25 -4.91
CA GLY A 436 -38.81 26.01 -6.01
C GLY A 436 -38.65 24.54 -6.41
N GLY A 437 -39.31 23.61 -5.72
CA GLY A 437 -39.14 22.17 -5.96
C GLY A 437 -37.90 21.57 -5.28
N GLN A 438 -37.24 22.32 -4.41
CA GLN A 438 -36.14 21.86 -3.56
C GLN A 438 -36.68 21.11 -2.35
N ILE A 439 -35.93 20.12 -1.88
CA ILE A 439 -36.26 19.33 -0.69
C ILE A 439 -35.20 19.58 0.36
N ASP A 440 -35.61 20.14 1.48
CA ASP A 440 -34.74 20.28 2.64
C ASP A 440 -34.93 19.09 3.56
N PHE A 441 -33.85 18.38 3.88
CA PHE A 441 -33.86 17.27 4.82
C PHE A 441 -32.92 17.59 5.99
N GLU A 442 -33.44 17.51 7.21
CA GLU A 442 -32.68 17.70 8.44
C GLU A 442 -32.85 16.47 9.33
N SER A 443 -31.73 15.92 9.79
CA SER A 443 -31.74 14.93 10.84
C SER A 443 -31.81 15.63 12.20
N ILE A 444 -32.90 15.46 12.95
CA ILE A 444 -33.06 16.08 14.28
C ILE A 444 -32.49 15.16 15.36
N SER A 445 -32.84 13.87 15.32
CA SER A 445 -32.31 12.86 16.25
C SER A 445 -32.10 11.54 15.52
N SER A 446 -30.91 10.93 15.70
CA SER A 446 -30.39 9.75 14.98
C SER A 446 -29.70 10.04 13.63
N ASP A 447 -29.01 9.03 13.11
CA ASP A 447 -28.42 9.07 11.77
C ASP A 447 -29.43 8.52 10.75
N PHE A 448 -29.52 9.14 9.57
CA PHE A 448 -30.44 8.74 8.51
C PHE A 448 -29.71 8.29 7.25
N LYS A 449 -30.32 7.28 6.61
CA LYS A 449 -29.95 6.81 5.28
C LYS A 449 -31.06 7.13 4.30
N ILE A 450 -30.80 8.03 3.36
CA ILE A 450 -31.79 8.58 2.44
C ILE A 450 -31.58 7.96 1.06
N ASN A 451 -32.58 7.23 0.56
CA ASN A 451 -32.63 6.72 -0.80
C ASN A 451 -33.40 7.72 -1.66
N LEU A 452 -32.79 8.16 -2.76
CA LEU A 452 -33.36 9.18 -3.62
C LEU A 452 -33.94 8.50 -4.86
N ALA A 453 -35.27 8.53 -5.05
CA ALA A 453 -35.87 7.86 -6.20
C ALA A 453 -35.36 8.34 -7.57
N PRO A 454 -35.03 9.64 -7.78
CA PRO A 454 -34.43 10.09 -9.04
C PRO A 454 -33.03 9.51 -9.32
N LEU A 455 -32.34 8.99 -8.29
CA LEU A 455 -31.01 8.41 -8.40
C LEU A 455 -31.05 6.95 -7.96
N LYS A 456 -31.32 6.06 -8.92
CA LYS A 456 -31.45 4.63 -8.66
C LYS A 456 -30.23 4.09 -7.91
N ASP A 457 -30.49 3.42 -6.78
CA ASP A 457 -29.49 2.76 -5.91
C ASP A 457 -28.46 3.71 -5.24
N TRP A 458 -28.66 5.04 -5.32
CA TRP A 458 -27.88 6.00 -4.54
C TRP A 458 -28.43 6.14 -3.13
N GLN A 459 -27.52 6.35 -2.18
CA GLN A 459 -27.84 6.47 -0.76
C GLN A 459 -27.10 7.66 -0.18
N VAL A 460 -27.78 8.52 0.56
CA VAL A 460 -27.15 9.64 1.27
C VAL A 460 -27.16 9.33 2.75
N ASN A 461 -25.99 9.35 3.37
CA ASN A 461 -25.86 9.18 4.81
C ASN A 461 -25.73 10.56 5.45
N LEU A 462 -26.65 10.88 6.34
CA LEU A 462 -26.73 12.15 7.06
C LEU A 462 -26.65 11.88 8.56
N LYS A 463 -25.77 12.60 9.26
CA LYS A 463 -25.58 12.49 10.71
C LYS A 463 -26.65 13.25 11.47
N GLU A 464 -26.88 12.84 12.72
CA GLU A 464 -27.70 13.60 13.66
C GLU A 464 -27.27 15.08 13.74
N GLY A 465 -28.24 15.99 13.60
CA GLY A 465 -28.03 17.44 13.60
C GLY A 465 -27.69 18.05 12.23
N ASP A 466 -27.29 17.24 11.25
CA ASP A 466 -26.89 17.73 9.93
C ASP A 466 -28.10 17.88 8.98
N LYS A 467 -27.91 18.70 7.94
CA LYS A 467 -28.92 19.09 6.94
C LYS A 467 -28.38 18.99 5.51
N VAL A 468 -29.26 18.65 4.59
CA VAL A 468 -28.96 18.58 3.15
C VAL A 468 -30.18 19.03 2.34
N THR A 469 -29.93 19.81 1.30
CA THR A 469 -30.95 20.21 0.33
C THR A 469 -30.75 19.45 -0.98
N PHE A 470 -31.83 18.86 -1.50
CA PHE A 470 -31.84 18.16 -2.78
C PHE A 470 -32.65 18.93 -3.82
N GLN A 471 -32.16 18.95 -5.06
CA GLN A 471 -32.88 19.49 -6.20
C GLN A 471 -32.71 18.55 -7.40
N TYR A 472 -33.80 18.26 -8.10
CA TYR A 472 -33.77 17.44 -9.31
C TYR A 472 -34.49 18.14 -10.44
N GLU A 473 -33.76 18.43 -11.52
CA GLU A 473 -34.30 19.00 -12.74
C GLU A 473 -34.56 17.88 -13.76
N TRP A 474 -35.79 17.38 -13.74
CA TRP A 474 -36.20 16.23 -14.56
C TRP A 474 -36.04 16.46 -16.08
N GLN A 475 -36.12 17.71 -16.54
CA GLN A 475 -35.96 18.05 -17.96
C GLN A 475 -34.52 17.84 -18.45
N THR A 476 -33.55 18.13 -17.58
CA THR A 476 -32.11 18.05 -17.90
C THR A 476 -31.46 16.79 -17.34
N GLY A 477 -32.16 16.06 -16.45
CA GLY A 477 -31.63 14.90 -15.73
C GLY A 477 -30.59 15.28 -14.67
N VAL A 478 -30.48 16.58 -14.32
CA VAL A 478 -29.47 17.06 -13.37
C VAL A 478 -30.00 17.03 -11.94
N PHE A 479 -29.23 16.40 -11.07
CA PHE A 479 -29.46 16.34 -9.64
C PHE A 479 -28.40 17.15 -8.89
N TYR A 480 -28.83 17.88 -7.85
CA TYR A 480 -27.98 18.61 -6.95
C TYR A 480 -28.22 18.15 -5.50
N GLY A 481 -27.14 17.98 -4.75
CA GLY A 481 -27.15 17.82 -3.30
C GLY A 481 -26.28 18.90 -2.66
N ILE A 482 -26.84 19.68 -1.74
CA ILE A 482 -26.17 20.82 -1.11
C ILE A 482 -26.10 20.56 0.39
N ALA A 483 -24.90 20.47 0.95
CA ALA A 483 -24.72 20.31 2.40
C ALA A 483 -24.87 21.67 3.09
N ASP A 484 -25.60 21.73 4.20
CA ASP A 484 -25.74 22.97 4.96
C ASP A 484 -24.38 23.42 5.53
N PRO A 485 -24.02 24.71 5.46
CA PRO A 485 -22.77 25.24 6.00
C PRO A 485 -22.59 25.01 7.51
N GLY A 486 -23.68 24.83 8.25
CA GLY A 486 -23.71 24.56 9.69
C GLY A 486 -23.51 23.09 10.05
N ASN A 487 -23.40 22.18 9.07
CA ASN A 487 -23.17 20.77 9.36
C ASN A 487 -21.86 20.55 10.12
N THR A 488 -21.89 19.61 11.05
CA THR A 488 -20.72 19.22 11.85
C THR A 488 -19.85 18.18 11.14
N SER A 489 -20.41 17.51 10.13
CA SER A 489 -19.73 16.47 9.35
C SER A 489 -20.06 16.54 7.85
N PRO A 490 -19.21 15.97 6.99
CA PRO A 490 -19.51 15.88 5.56
C PRO A 490 -20.72 14.97 5.29
N VAL A 491 -21.61 15.40 4.38
CA VAL A 491 -22.71 14.58 3.89
C VAL A 491 -22.14 13.55 2.91
N THR A 492 -22.36 12.26 3.17
CA THR A 492 -21.77 11.19 2.36
C THR A 492 -22.78 10.64 1.36
N PHE A 493 -22.47 10.72 0.07
CA PHE A 493 -23.25 10.12 -1.01
C PHE A 493 -22.61 8.79 -1.38
N GLN A 494 -23.37 7.71 -1.35
CA GLN A 494 -22.93 6.37 -1.69
C GLN A 494 -23.50 5.98 -3.05
N THR A 495 -22.59 5.71 -4.01
CA THR A 495 -22.97 5.32 -5.36
C THR A 495 -23.29 3.82 -5.44
N PRO A 496 -24.03 3.37 -6.48
CA PRO A 496 -24.32 1.96 -6.71
C PRO A 496 -23.05 1.11 -6.89
N GLU A 497 -22.00 1.70 -7.49
CA GLU A 497 -20.68 1.08 -7.68
C GLU A 497 -19.84 1.08 -6.41
N GLY A 498 -20.31 1.74 -5.35
CA GLY A 498 -19.70 1.73 -4.04
C GLY A 498 -18.66 2.80 -3.77
N PHE A 499 -18.55 3.80 -4.64
CA PHE A 499 -17.85 5.03 -4.30
C PHE A 499 -18.64 5.80 -3.24
N THR A 500 -17.94 6.56 -2.40
CA THR A 500 -18.55 7.35 -1.32
C THR A 500 -18.07 8.80 -1.36
N PRO A 501 -18.44 9.58 -2.40
CA PRO A 501 -18.19 11.02 -2.42
C PRO A 501 -18.71 11.71 -1.15
N GLN A 502 -17.91 12.62 -0.61
CA GLN A 502 -18.23 13.42 0.56
C GLN A 502 -18.45 14.86 0.13
N VAL A 503 -19.51 15.49 0.64
CA VAL A 503 -19.81 16.90 0.44
C VAL A 503 -19.62 17.60 1.78
N TYR A 504 -18.54 18.38 1.88
CA TYR A 504 -18.23 19.13 3.10
C TYR A 504 -19.31 20.20 3.37
N PRO A 505 -19.45 20.68 4.62
CA PRO A 505 -20.40 21.74 4.96
C PRO A 505 -20.30 22.94 4.01
N GLY A 506 -21.44 23.32 3.40
CA GLY A 506 -21.53 24.39 2.39
C GLY A 506 -21.19 23.96 0.95
N GLY A 507 -20.66 22.75 0.77
CA GLY A 507 -20.35 22.19 -0.54
C GLY A 507 -21.57 21.70 -1.30
N VAL A 508 -21.37 21.42 -2.59
CA VAL A 508 -22.39 20.92 -3.52
C VAL A 508 -21.87 19.70 -4.25
N ILE A 509 -22.73 18.71 -4.48
CA ILE A 509 -22.54 17.64 -5.47
C ILE A 509 -23.53 17.81 -6.61
N THR A 510 -23.05 17.71 -7.85
CA THR A 510 -23.87 17.70 -9.06
C THR A 510 -23.77 16.33 -9.72
N ILE A 511 -24.91 15.75 -10.10
CA ILE A 511 -24.97 14.44 -10.76
C ILE A 511 -25.83 14.60 -12.01
N ILE A 512 -25.26 14.29 -13.17
CA ILE A 512 -25.95 14.41 -14.46
C ILE A 512 -26.34 12.99 -14.90
N GLY A 513 -27.64 12.70 -14.87
CA GLY A 513 -28.24 11.42 -15.29
C GLY A 513 -28.90 11.50 -16.67
N GLY A 514 -29.29 10.35 -17.24
CA GLY A 514 -30.16 10.30 -18.41
C GLY A 514 -31.61 10.68 -18.07
N THR A 515 -32.43 10.92 -19.09
CA THR A 515 -33.82 11.44 -19.02
C THR A 515 -34.85 10.58 -18.26
N GLU A 516 -34.43 9.51 -17.57
CA GLU A 516 -35.30 8.64 -16.75
C GLU A 516 -34.70 8.31 -15.37
N GLY A 517 -33.73 9.09 -14.89
CA GLY A 517 -33.07 8.81 -13.60
C GLY A 517 -32.14 7.58 -13.61
N SER A 518 -32.09 6.85 -14.73
CA SER A 518 -30.97 5.96 -15.01
C SER A 518 -29.75 6.80 -15.33
N ILE A 519 -28.73 6.74 -14.49
CA ILE A 519 -27.37 7.02 -14.95
C ILE A 519 -27.12 6.03 -16.09
N LEU A 520 -26.73 6.50 -17.27
CA LEU A 520 -26.46 5.67 -18.45
C LEU A 520 -25.37 4.63 -18.10
N SER A 521 -25.80 3.50 -17.53
CA SER A 521 -24.89 2.51 -17.02
C SER A 521 -24.24 1.83 -18.21
N LYS A 522 -22.91 1.86 -18.19
CA LYS A 522 -21.94 1.08 -18.99
C LYS A 522 -21.32 1.69 -20.24
N THR A 523 -21.75 2.85 -20.75
CA THR A 523 -21.03 3.40 -21.92
C THR A 523 -21.01 4.93 -22.10
N PHE A 524 -21.91 5.74 -21.50
CA PHE A 524 -21.99 7.18 -21.83
C PHE A 524 -22.41 8.16 -20.71
N GLY A 525 -22.47 7.76 -19.43
CA GLY A 525 -22.74 8.70 -18.32
C GLY A 525 -21.45 9.22 -17.67
N THR A 526 -21.13 10.51 -17.82
CA THR A 526 -20.07 11.15 -17.03
C THR A 526 -20.68 11.66 -15.72
N VAL A 527 -20.31 11.07 -14.58
CA VAL A 527 -20.54 11.69 -13.27
C VAL A 527 -19.46 12.76 -13.10
N VAL A 528 -19.83 14.04 -13.21
CA VAL A 528 -18.90 15.16 -13.01
C VAL A 528 -19.09 15.71 -11.61
N PHE A 529 -18.06 15.56 -10.77
CA PHE A 529 -18.03 16.18 -9.45
C PHE A 529 -17.53 17.61 -9.57
N TYR A 530 -18.36 18.59 -9.21
CA TYR A 530 -17.94 19.97 -8.99
C TYR A 530 -18.09 20.30 -7.51
N GLU A 531 -16.98 20.45 -6.80
CA GLU A 531 -16.99 20.98 -5.45
C GLU A 531 -16.95 22.51 -5.53
N GLY A 532 -18.13 23.14 -5.49
CA GLY A 532 -18.25 24.59 -5.45
C GLY A 532 -17.96 25.12 -4.06
N GLY A 533 -16.72 25.56 -3.81
CA GLY A 533 -16.33 26.54 -2.79
C GLY A 533 -16.90 26.39 -1.37
N GLY A 534 -16.21 25.61 -0.53
CA GLY A 534 -16.18 25.75 0.92
C GLY A 534 -14.73 25.97 1.40
N THR A 535 -14.51 26.64 2.53
CA THR A 535 -13.18 27.05 3.05
C THR A 535 -12.26 25.91 3.52
N GLY A 536 -12.35 24.71 2.94
CA GLY A 536 -11.48 23.58 3.27
C GLY A 536 -11.19 22.68 2.07
N GLY A 537 -9.95 22.73 1.59
CA GLY A 537 -9.33 21.67 0.77
C GLY A 537 -9.75 21.58 -0.69
N ALA A 538 -9.08 22.32 -1.58
CA ALA A 538 -9.33 22.28 -3.03
C ALA A 538 -8.82 20.97 -3.68
N PHE A 539 -9.70 20.29 -4.42
CA PHE A 539 -9.36 19.62 -5.68
C PHE A 539 -9.94 20.46 -6.83
N GLY A 540 -9.07 21.00 -7.69
CA GLY A 540 -9.46 21.74 -8.90
C GLY A 540 -9.16 23.24 -8.85
N GLU A 541 -8.63 23.76 -9.95
CA GLU A 541 -8.21 25.16 -10.10
C GLU A 541 -9.34 26.17 -9.82
N THR A 542 -8.95 27.25 -9.17
CA THR A 542 -9.81 28.37 -8.78
C THR A 542 -10.33 29.11 -10.01
N VAL A 543 -11.62 29.01 -10.33
CA VAL A 543 -12.27 29.93 -11.28
C VAL A 543 -12.72 31.16 -10.49
N SER A 544 -12.13 32.31 -10.81
CA SER A 544 -12.39 33.58 -10.13
C SER A 544 -13.86 34.02 -10.26
N GLY A 545 -14.39 34.57 -9.17
CA GLY A 545 -15.78 35.01 -9.03
C GLY A 545 -16.30 35.87 -10.18
N GLY A 546 -17.35 35.36 -10.82
CA GLY A 546 -18.29 36.12 -11.63
C GLY A 546 -19.69 35.89 -11.07
N THR A 547 -20.45 36.96 -10.86
CA THR A 547 -21.87 36.90 -10.52
C THR A 547 -22.63 36.10 -11.57
N PHE A 548 -23.40 35.10 -11.14
CA PHE A 548 -24.32 34.33 -11.98
C PHE A 548 -25.25 35.27 -12.77
N PRO A 549 -25.44 35.09 -14.09
CA PRO A 549 -26.46 35.81 -14.82
C PRO A 549 -27.87 35.27 -14.48
N PRO A 550 -28.92 36.09 -14.56
CA PRO A 550 -30.30 35.63 -14.35
C PRO A 550 -30.70 34.59 -15.40
N PHE A 551 -31.28 33.49 -14.90
CA PHE A 551 -31.68 32.30 -15.67
C PHE A 551 -32.78 32.61 -16.68
N GLY A 552 -32.57 32.28 -17.97
CA GLY A 552 -33.63 32.44 -18.98
C GLY A 552 -33.31 32.22 -20.46
N THR A 553 -32.16 31.68 -20.88
CA THR A 553 -31.93 31.40 -22.32
C THR A 553 -31.56 29.93 -22.59
N PRO A 554 -32.27 29.23 -23.50
CA PRO A 554 -31.91 27.88 -23.91
C PRO A 554 -30.65 27.88 -24.78
N ILE A 555 -29.76 26.91 -24.54
CA ILE A 555 -28.60 26.62 -25.40
C ILE A 555 -29.08 25.82 -26.62
N PRO A 556 -28.76 26.21 -27.87
CA PRO A 556 -29.20 25.49 -29.05
C PRO A 556 -28.32 24.26 -29.32
N TRP A 557 -28.92 23.07 -29.30
CA TRP A 557 -28.31 21.84 -29.80
C TRP A 557 -28.71 21.60 -31.26
N GLY A 558 -27.75 21.48 -32.16
CA GLY A 558 -28.00 21.16 -33.56
C GLY A 558 -26.76 20.65 -34.28
N GLY A 559 -26.65 19.32 -34.43
CA GLY A 559 -25.70 18.67 -35.32
C GLY A 559 -25.72 17.14 -35.16
N PRO A 560 -25.97 16.34 -36.22
CA PRO A 560 -25.90 14.88 -36.14
C PRO A 560 -24.44 14.44 -36.08
N GLY A 561 -24.08 13.68 -35.03
CA GLY A 561 -22.77 13.05 -34.89
C GLY A 561 -22.56 11.92 -35.92
N PRO A 562 -21.30 11.57 -36.24
CA PRO A 562 -20.98 10.62 -37.28
C PRO A 562 -21.33 9.17 -36.88
N VAL A 563 -21.77 8.40 -37.88
CA VAL A 563 -22.00 6.95 -37.80
C VAL A 563 -20.65 6.25 -37.63
N TYR A 564 -20.55 5.35 -36.65
CA TYR A 564 -19.33 4.63 -36.30
C TYR A 564 -19.07 3.44 -37.24
N ASP A 565 -17.83 3.34 -37.77
CA ASP A 565 -17.29 2.19 -38.49
C ASP A 565 -16.69 1.19 -37.48
N PRO A 566 -17.19 -0.06 -37.40
CA PRO A 566 -16.73 -1.05 -36.44
C PRO A 566 -15.30 -1.57 -36.69
N THR A 567 -14.59 -1.09 -37.72
CA THR A 567 -13.19 -1.46 -38.00
C THR A 567 -12.15 -0.46 -37.47
N PHE A 568 -12.57 0.63 -36.81
CA PHE A 568 -11.66 1.65 -36.33
C PHE A 568 -10.85 1.20 -35.10
N VAL A 569 -9.54 1.00 -35.29
CA VAL A 569 -8.55 0.85 -34.22
C VAL A 569 -8.02 2.24 -33.87
N PRO A 570 -8.13 2.72 -32.63
CA PRO A 570 -7.71 4.08 -32.29
C PRO A 570 -6.18 4.23 -32.47
N PRO A 571 -5.69 5.38 -32.97
CA PRO A 571 -4.26 5.63 -33.03
C PRO A 571 -3.66 5.59 -31.62
N ARG A 572 -2.57 4.83 -31.47
CA ARG A 572 -1.73 4.89 -30.28
C ARG A 572 -1.27 6.32 -30.09
N VAL A 573 -1.47 6.86 -28.88
CA VAL A 573 -0.84 8.10 -28.45
C VAL A 573 0.67 7.88 -28.50
N GLU A 574 1.34 8.44 -29.52
CA GLU A 574 2.78 8.56 -29.56
C GLU A 574 3.18 9.59 -28.50
N GLN A 575 3.83 9.13 -27.43
CA GLN A 575 4.52 10.05 -26.52
C GLN A 575 5.72 10.63 -27.27
N PRO A 576 5.94 11.95 -27.24
CA PRO A 576 7.12 12.55 -27.86
C PRO A 576 8.41 12.08 -27.16
N PRO A 577 9.52 11.95 -27.89
CA PRO A 577 10.79 11.50 -27.32
C PRO A 577 11.30 12.48 -26.27
N VAL A 578 11.68 11.94 -25.10
CA VAL A 578 12.37 12.69 -24.05
C VAL A 578 13.74 13.11 -24.57
N THR A 579 13.93 14.41 -24.76
CA THR A 579 15.24 14.98 -25.12
C THR A 579 15.98 15.29 -23.83
N VAL A 580 17.06 14.54 -23.55
CA VAL A 580 17.97 14.86 -22.44
C VAL A 580 18.98 15.87 -22.95
N SER A 581 18.85 17.14 -22.54
CA SER A 581 19.89 18.15 -22.74
C SER A 581 20.93 18.01 -21.64
N GLY A 582 22.15 17.60 -22.00
CA GLY A 582 23.28 17.58 -21.08
C GLY A 582 23.79 18.98 -20.73
N LYS A 583 24.13 19.18 -19.46
CA LYS A 583 25.22 20.05 -19.02
C LYS A 583 26.08 19.27 -18.03
#